data_AF-A0A955HPN2-F1
#
_entry.id   AF-A0A955HPN2-F1
#
_cell.length_a   1.000
_cell.length_b   1.000
_cell.length_c   1.000
_cell.angle_alpha   90.00
_cell.angle_beta   90.00
_cell.angle_gamma   90.00
#
_symmetry.space_group_name_H-M   'P 1'
#
loop_
_entity.id
_entity.type
_entity.pdbx_description
1 polymer ?
#
loop_
_entity_poly.entity_id
_entity_poly.type
_entity_poly.pdbx_seq_one_letter_code
_entity_poly.pdbx_strand_id
1 'polypeptide(L)'
;AHKLLFNEALHVLPGQCQNTLQNFYVKYEKQESRGLAGKSVMILDGTVEKDDELRALFIHESGHNIDLGCLTGTKESGKSAFSDSDEPIYNDDPSLQYYTISWLTSGVQKSNARPEDFVSGYASYDIWEDFSEGFAYFVLQNEAFAARAETNAALAKKYAFFRDVLFNGEAPQVATGLSQYKGKAPWDVTKLAYTWHPEMHVAIQE
;
A
#
# COMPACT_ATOMS: atom_id res chain seq x y z
N ALA A 1 -2.66 15.80 -18.13
CA ALA A 1 -3.19 15.66 -16.76
C ALA A 1 -2.57 14.46 -16.06
N HIS A 2 -2.92 13.22 -16.41
CA HIS A 2 -2.49 12.01 -15.68
C HIS A 2 -0.96 11.85 -15.51
N LYS A 3 -0.14 12.22 -16.52
CA LYS A 3 1.33 12.15 -16.37
C LYS A 3 1.87 12.99 -15.20
N LEU A 4 1.32 14.19 -14.98
CA LEU A 4 1.74 15.05 -13.86
C LEU A 4 1.29 14.45 -12.54
N LEU A 5 0.04 13.97 -12.49
CA LEU A 5 -0.54 13.30 -11.33
C LEU A 5 0.31 12.09 -10.88
N PHE A 6 0.69 11.21 -11.81
CA PHE A 6 1.54 10.06 -11.48
C PHE A 6 2.97 10.46 -11.13
N ASN A 7 3.50 11.50 -11.77
CA ASN A 7 4.82 12.02 -11.39
C ASN A 7 4.82 12.52 -9.95
N GLU A 8 3.82 13.31 -9.55
CA GLU A 8 3.68 13.77 -8.16
C GLU A 8 3.55 12.59 -7.19
N ALA A 9 2.70 11.61 -7.49
CA ALA A 9 2.51 10.43 -6.66
C ALA A 9 3.78 9.57 -6.55
N LEU A 10 4.56 9.45 -7.62
CA LEU A 10 5.83 8.72 -7.62
C LEU A 10 6.85 9.33 -6.64
N HIS A 11 6.90 10.67 -6.55
CA HIS A 11 7.81 11.34 -5.63
C HIS A 11 7.46 11.07 -4.16
N VAL A 12 6.19 10.74 -3.87
CA VAL A 12 5.72 10.34 -2.52
C VAL A 12 6.21 8.97 -2.07
N LEU A 13 6.52 8.09 -3.02
CA LEU A 13 6.94 6.73 -2.67
C LEU A 13 8.27 6.75 -1.92
N PRO A 14 8.52 5.76 -1.04
CA PRO A 14 9.81 5.60 -0.37
C PRO A 14 10.98 5.69 -1.35
N GLY A 15 11.92 6.61 -1.10
CA GLY A 15 13.02 6.90 -2.04
C GLY A 15 13.83 5.65 -2.43
N GLN A 16 14.02 4.72 -1.51
CA GLN A 16 14.70 3.44 -1.75
C GLN A 16 13.96 2.50 -2.71
N CYS A 17 12.66 2.71 -2.94
CA CYS A 17 11.81 1.87 -3.78
C CYS A 17 11.39 2.52 -5.10
N GLN A 18 11.68 3.81 -5.33
CA GLN A 18 11.20 4.53 -6.51
C GLN A 18 11.71 3.94 -7.85
N ASN A 19 12.87 3.28 -7.82
CA ASN A 19 13.49 2.67 -9.03
C ASN A 19 13.00 1.24 -9.31
N THR A 20 12.16 0.67 -8.45
CA THR A 20 11.65 -0.70 -8.58
C THR A 20 10.65 -0.80 -9.73
N LEU A 21 9.81 0.22 -9.95
CA LEU A 21 8.87 0.28 -11.06
C LEU A 21 9.59 0.64 -12.36
N GLN A 22 9.77 -0.35 -13.24
CA GLN A 22 10.49 -0.19 -14.51
C GLN A 22 9.55 0.11 -15.68
N ASN A 23 8.34 -0.47 -15.66
CA ASN A 23 7.37 -0.35 -16.73
C ASN A 23 6.02 0.08 -16.17
N PHE A 24 5.56 1.25 -16.58
CA PHE A 24 4.27 1.77 -16.18
C PHE A 24 3.41 2.06 -17.41
N TYR A 25 2.24 1.42 -17.46
CA TYR A 25 1.28 1.56 -18.54
C TYR A 25 -0.04 2.10 -18.03
N VAL A 26 -0.67 2.95 -18.84
CA VAL A 26 -2.04 3.40 -18.62
C VAL A 26 -2.82 3.05 -19.87
N LYS A 27 -3.82 2.18 -19.71
CA LYS A 27 -4.69 1.75 -20.81
C LYS A 27 -5.95 2.59 -20.82
N TYR A 28 -6.24 3.24 -21.94
CA TYR A 28 -7.43 4.09 -22.10
C TYR A 28 -8.58 3.34 -22.78
N GLU A 29 -8.70 2.06 -22.45
CA GLU A 29 -9.81 1.19 -22.81
C GLU A 29 -10.24 0.48 -21.52
N LYS A 30 -11.55 0.38 -21.28
CA LYS A 30 -12.08 -0.14 -20.02
C LYS A 30 -11.57 -1.56 -19.77
N GLN A 31 -10.88 -1.75 -18.66
CA GLN A 31 -10.30 -3.04 -18.26
C GLN A 31 -11.26 -3.80 -17.32
N GLU A 32 -11.00 -5.09 -17.11
CA GLU A 32 -11.70 -5.88 -16.09
C GLU A 32 -11.27 -5.50 -14.66
N SER A 33 -9.98 -5.18 -14.48
CA SER A 33 -9.43 -4.62 -13.25
C SER A 33 -9.01 -3.15 -13.44
N ARG A 34 -9.19 -2.33 -12.40
CA ARG A 34 -8.78 -0.91 -12.41
C ARG A 34 -7.26 -0.73 -12.31
N GLY A 35 -6.57 -1.74 -11.77
CA GLY A 35 -5.13 -1.76 -11.61
C GLY A 35 -4.59 -3.19 -11.56
N LEU A 36 -3.33 -3.34 -11.91
CA LEU A 36 -2.57 -4.57 -11.81
C LEU A 36 -1.09 -4.23 -11.67
N ALA A 37 -0.44 -4.71 -10.62
CA ALA A 37 1.00 -4.56 -10.44
C ALA A 37 1.68 -5.85 -10.01
N GLY A 38 2.98 -5.89 -10.25
CA GLY A 38 3.90 -6.88 -9.73
C GLY A 38 5.25 -6.25 -9.45
N LYS A 39 6.31 -7.06 -9.48
CA LYS A 39 7.67 -6.65 -9.05
C LYS A 39 8.26 -5.43 -9.77
N SER A 40 7.92 -5.20 -11.03
CA SER A 40 8.52 -4.12 -11.83
C SER A 40 7.59 -3.52 -12.88
N VAL A 41 6.35 -3.98 -12.93
CA VAL A 41 5.33 -3.57 -13.91
C VAL A 41 4.09 -3.11 -13.16
N MET A 42 3.49 -2.02 -13.64
CA MET A 42 2.18 -1.55 -13.23
C MET A 42 1.34 -1.20 -14.46
N ILE A 43 0.06 -1.57 -14.42
CA ILE A 43 -0.94 -1.24 -15.44
C ILE A 43 -2.14 -0.63 -14.73
N LEU A 44 -2.56 0.56 -15.15
CA LEU A 44 -3.78 1.22 -14.66
C LEU A 44 -4.82 1.39 -15.76
N ASP A 45 -6.10 1.30 -15.38
CA ASP A 45 -7.23 1.70 -16.21
C ASP A 45 -7.34 3.24 -16.21
N GLY A 46 -6.99 3.85 -17.33
CA GLY A 46 -7.05 5.31 -17.53
C GLY A 46 -8.46 5.84 -17.79
N THR A 47 -9.49 4.98 -17.79
CA THR A 47 -10.91 5.36 -17.94
C THR A 47 -11.60 5.66 -16.61
N VAL A 48 -10.90 5.51 -15.48
CA VAL A 48 -11.37 5.94 -14.15
C VAL A 48 -11.65 7.46 -14.18
N GLU A 49 -12.90 7.83 -13.88
CA GLU A 49 -13.39 9.20 -14.09
C GLU A 49 -12.79 10.24 -13.14
N LYS A 50 -12.35 9.81 -11.94
CA LYS A 50 -11.85 10.71 -10.90
C LYS A 50 -10.34 10.62 -10.80
N ASP A 51 -9.66 11.73 -11.02
CA ASP A 51 -8.22 11.86 -10.83
C ASP A 51 -7.77 11.41 -9.43
N ASP A 52 -8.52 11.73 -8.38
CA ASP A 52 -8.18 11.32 -7.01
C ASP A 52 -8.24 9.80 -6.82
N GLU A 53 -9.19 9.11 -7.44
CA GLU A 53 -9.25 7.64 -7.43
C GLU A 53 -8.11 7.06 -8.25
N LEU A 54 -7.79 7.66 -9.41
CA LEU A 54 -6.69 7.21 -10.26
C LEU A 54 -5.32 7.35 -9.56
N ARG A 55 -5.10 8.44 -8.81
CA ARG A 55 -3.91 8.62 -7.96
C ARG A 55 -3.89 7.59 -6.83
N ALA A 56 -5.03 7.33 -6.19
CA ALA A 56 -5.11 6.35 -5.13
C ALA A 56 -4.86 4.93 -5.62
N LEU A 57 -5.33 4.57 -6.82
CA LEU A 57 -5.00 3.33 -7.50
C LEU A 57 -3.50 3.23 -7.77
N PHE A 58 -2.87 4.28 -8.31
CA PHE A 58 -1.42 4.28 -8.49
C PHE A 58 -0.65 4.02 -7.18
N ILE A 59 -1.07 4.64 -6.08
CA ILE A 59 -0.44 4.43 -4.76
C ILE A 59 -0.69 3.01 -4.24
N HIS A 60 -1.91 2.47 -4.40
CA HIS A 60 -2.23 1.08 -4.07
C HIS A 60 -1.35 0.10 -4.85
N GLU A 61 -1.30 0.24 -6.18
CA GLU A 61 -0.48 -0.62 -7.04
C GLU A 61 1.03 -0.46 -6.76
N SER A 62 1.46 0.74 -6.36
CA SER A 62 2.82 0.96 -5.87
C SER A 62 3.09 0.18 -4.59
N GLY A 63 2.08 -0.04 -3.75
CA GLY A 63 2.16 -0.93 -2.59
C GLY A 63 2.58 -2.35 -2.99
N HIS A 64 1.93 -2.95 -4.00
CA HIS A 64 2.35 -4.25 -4.53
C HIS A 64 3.77 -4.24 -5.09
N ASN A 65 4.14 -3.18 -5.81
CA ASN A 65 5.48 -3.04 -6.37
C ASN A 65 6.57 -2.95 -5.28
N ILE A 66 6.31 -2.16 -4.24
CA ILE A 66 7.17 -2.04 -3.06
C ILE A 66 7.30 -3.39 -2.37
N ASP A 67 6.17 -4.05 -2.12
CA ASP A 67 6.11 -5.31 -1.40
C ASP A 67 6.87 -6.44 -2.10
N LEU A 68 6.67 -6.60 -3.41
CA LEU A 68 7.21 -7.75 -4.16
C LEU A 68 8.55 -7.45 -4.85
N GLY A 69 8.87 -6.18 -5.06
CA GLY A 69 10.03 -5.76 -5.86
C GLY A 69 11.08 -4.94 -5.11
N CYS A 70 10.69 -4.18 -4.08
CA CYS A 70 11.62 -3.37 -3.28
C CYS A 70 12.05 -4.13 -2.02
N LEU A 71 11.08 -4.62 -1.26
CA LEU A 71 11.31 -5.46 -0.09
C LEU A 71 11.54 -6.87 -0.59
N THR A 72 12.80 -7.31 -0.52
CA THR A 72 13.17 -8.65 -0.99
C THR A 72 14.16 -9.28 -0.02
N GLY A 73 13.89 -10.53 0.37
CA GLY A 73 14.85 -11.38 1.08
C GLY A 73 15.79 -12.14 0.14
N THR A 74 16.68 -12.95 0.70
CA THR A 74 17.65 -13.76 -0.04
C THR A 74 17.43 -15.26 0.09
N LYS A 75 17.87 -16.03 -0.90
CA LYS A 75 17.73 -17.50 -0.90
C LYS A 75 18.41 -18.17 0.29
N GLU A 76 19.49 -17.58 0.78
CA GLU A 76 20.32 -18.08 1.87
C GLU A 76 19.59 -18.07 3.21
N SER A 77 18.62 -17.17 3.41
CA SER A 77 17.80 -17.14 4.63
C SER A 77 16.75 -18.26 4.67
N GLY A 78 16.56 -18.96 3.55
CA GLY A 78 15.56 -20.02 3.41
C GLY A 78 14.16 -19.49 3.16
N LYS A 79 13.27 -20.37 2.71
CA LYS A 79 11.88 -20.02 2.40
C LYS A 79 11.09 -19.77 3.69
N SER A 80 10.23 -18.75 3.66
CA SER A 80 9.22 -18.51 4.68
C SER A 80 7.94 -19.32 4.39
N ALA A 81 6.89 -19.09 5.18
CA ALA A 81 5.55 -19.65 4.94
C ALA A 81 4.76 -18.90 3.84
N PHE A 82 5.33 -17.83 3.28
CA PHE A 82 4.69 -16.97 2.29
C PHE A 82 5.32 -17.15 0.91
N SER A 83 4.50 -17.12 -0.11
CA SER A 83 4.91 -17.17 -1.52
C SER A 83 3.93 -16.40 -2.39
N ASP A 84 4.46 -15.72 -3.40
CA ASP A 84 3.68 -15.17 -4.51
C ASP A 84 3.59 -16.24 -5.59
N SER A 85 2.44 -16.92 -5.65
CA SER A 85 2.28 -18.14 -6.44
C SER A 85 3.40 -19.16 -6.09
N ASP A 86 4.17 -19.60 -7.09
CA ASP A 86 5.31 -20.51 -6.92
C ASP A 86 6.61 -19.82 -6.47
N GLU A 87 6.65 -18.48 -6.42
CA GLU A 87 7.83 -17.71 -6.02
C GLU A 87 7.88 -17.54 -4.50
N PRO A 88 8.92 -18.06 -3.81
CA PRO A 88 8.98 -17.98 -2.36
C PRO A 88 9.36 -16.57 -1.88
N ILE A 89 8.74 -16.15 -0.78
CA ILE A 89 9.26 -15.06 0.06
C ILE A 89 10.24 -15.65 1.06
N TYR A 90 11.40 -15.02 1.23
CA TYR A 90 12.49 -15.54 2.07
C TYR A 90 12.44 -14.99 3.50
N ASN A 91 13.07 -15.68 4.46
CA ASN A 91 12.93 -15.39 5.90
C ASN A 91 13.51 -14.04 6.37
N ASP A 92 14.38 -13.43 5.57
CA ASP A 92 14.95 -12.10 5.82
C ASP A 92 14.26 -11.00 5.02
N ASP A 93 13.16 -11.31 4.34
CA ASP A 93 12.33 -10.32 3.66
C ASP A 93 11.66 -9.37 4.68
N PRO A 94 11.85 -8.04 4.55
CA PRO A 94 11.28 -7.08 5.50
C PRO A 94 9.76 -7.19 5.62
N SER A 95 9.04 -7.52 4.55
CA SER A 95 7.58 -7.59 4.54
C SER A 95 7.00 -8.66 5.48
N LEU A 96 7.81 -9.64 5.90
CA LEU A 96 7.39 -10.62 6.90
C LEU A 96 6.99 -9.98 8.24
N GLN A 97 7.57 -8.83 8.60
CA GLN A 97 7.17 -8.07 9.79
C GLN A 97 5.73 -7.56 9.69
N TYR A 98 5.25 -7.29 8.47
CA TYR A 98 3.87 -6.90 8.19
C TYR A 98 2.96 -8.13 8.10
N TYR A 99 3.29 -9.13 7.27
CA TYR A 99 2.41 -10.27 7.01
C TYR A 99 2.07 -11.03 8.29
N THR A 100 3.09 -11.28 9.12
CA THR A 100 2.93 -12.06 10.35
C THR A 100 2.11 -11.35 11.41
N ILE A 101 1.62 -10.13 11.19
CA ILE A 101 0.65 -9.48 12.09
C ILE A 101 -0.67 -10.26 12.06
N SER A 102 -1.24 -10.44 10.86
CA SER A 102 -2.59 -10.99 10.66
C SER A 102 -2.62 -12.33 9.91
N TRP A 103 -1.51 -12.77 9.32
CA TRP A 103 -1.48 -13.91 8.40
C TRP A 103 -0.54 -15.03 8.84
N LEU A 104 -0.86 -16.26 8.41
CA LEU A 104 -0.06 -17.48 8.58
C LEU A 104 0.63 -17.90 7.28
N THR A 105 -0.04 -17.70 6.15
CA THR A 105 0.46 -17.88 4.77
C THR A 105 -0.17 -16.80 3.89
N SER A 106 0.16 -16.76 2.60
CA SER A 106 -0.31 -15.70 1.68
C SER A 106 -1.84 -15.58 1.57
N GLY A 107 -2.58 -16.66 1.83
CA GLY A 107 -4.06 -16.68 1.74
C GLY A 107 -4.76 -17.16 3.02
N VAL A 108 -4.03 -17.32 4.13
CA VAL A 108 -4.60 -17.84 5.39
C VAL A 108 -4.35 -16.86 6.51
N GLN A 109 -5.42 -16.24 6.99
CA GLN A 109 -5.39 -15.38 8.17
C GLN A 109 -5.20 -16.20 9.45
N LYS A 110 -4.66 -15.57 10.50
CA LYS A 110 -4.67 -16.12 11.85
C LYS A 110 -6.11 -16.24 12.37
N SER A 111 -6.37 -17.26 13.18
CA SER A 111 -7.72 -17.50 13.75
C SER A 111 -8.24 -16.38 14.66
N ASN A 112 -7.35 -15.53 15.18
CA ASN A 112 -7.69 -14.38 16.01
C ASN A 112 -7.67 -13.04 15.26
N ALA A 113 -7.38 -13.04 13.95
CA ALA A 113 -7.53 -11.86 13.12
C ALA A 113 -9.01 -11.50 13.00
N ARG A 114 -9.34 -10.22 13.16
CA ARG A 114 -10.72 -9.71 13.05
C ARG A 114 -10.84 -8.76 11.87
N PRO A 115 -12.04 -8.58 11.29
CA PRO A 115 -12.24 -7.63 10.20
C PRO A 115 -11.74 -6.21 10.52
N GLU A 116 -11.80 -5.79 11.79
CA GLU A 116 -11.37 -4.47 12.23
C GLU A 116 -9.84 -4.29 12.25
N ASP A 117 -9.08 -5.38 12.19
CA ASP A 117 -7.61 -5.42 12.15
C ASP A 117 -7.06 -5.15 10.72
N PHE A 118 -7.95 -4.90 9.76
CA PHE A 118 -7.64 -4.54 8.38
C PHE A 118 -8.15 -3.14 8.06
N VAL A 119 -7.42 -2.41 7.22
CA VAL A 119 -7.79 -1.01 6.90
C VAL A 119 -9.06 -0.93 6.06
N SER A 120 -9.34 -1.94 5.24
CA SER A 120 -10.52 -2.09 4.41
C SER A 120 -11.01 -3.55 4.37
N GLY A 121 -12.18 -3.77 3.76
CA GLY A 121 -12.68 -5.11 3.48
C GLY A 121 -11.83 -5.83 2.42
N TYR A 122 -11.35 -5.10 1.42
CA TYR A 122 -10.51 -5.66 0.36
C TYR A 122 -9.15 -6.11 0.91
N ALA A 123 -8.58 -5.37 1.86
CA ALA A 123 -7.37 -5.73 2.61
C ALA A 123 -7.46 -7.08 3.35
N SER A 124 -8.67 -7.63 3.56
CA SER A 124 -8.84 -8.93 4.22
C SER A 124 -8.84 -10.12 3.25
N TYR A 125 -8.65 -9.90 1.95
CA TYR A 125 -8.73 -10.96 0.95
C TYR A 125 -7.48 -11.85 0.93
N ASP A 126 -6.30 -11.24 0.83
CA ASP A 126 -4.99 -11.89 0.91
C ASP A 126 -3.92 -10.91 1.45
N ILE A 127 -2.69 -11.41 1.62
CA ILE A 127 -1.58 -10.59 2.17
C ILE A 127 -1.18 -9.43 1.26
N TRP A 128 -1.35 -9.59 -0.06
CA TRP A 128 -0.91 -8.60 -1.04
C TRP A 128 -1.83 -7.41 -0.99
N GLU A 129 -3.14 -7.68 -0.95
CA GLU A 129 -4.18 -6.67 -0.78
C GLU A 129 -4.12 -6.01 0.60
N ASP A 130 -3.79 -6.77 1.66
CA ASP A 130 -3.58 -6.18 2.99
C ASP A 130 -2.43 -5.16 2.97
N PHE A 131 -1.34 -5.47 2.27
CA PHE A 131 -0.21 -4.56 2.15
C PHE A 131 -0.55 -3.34 1.28
N SER A 132 -1.10 -3.54 0.08
CA SER A 132 -1.37 -2.46 -0.87
C SER A 132 -2.44 -1.48 -0.37
N GLU A 133 -3.56 -2.00 0.15
CA GLU A 133 -4.60 -1.19 0.78
C GLU A 133 -4.05 -0.49 2.04
N GLY A 134 -3.25 -1.21 2.85
CA GLY A 134 -2.59 -0.67 4.03
C GLY A 134 -1.69 0.52 3.70
N PHE A 135 -0.86 0.38 2.67
CA PHE A 135 0.06 1.39 2.20
C PHE A 135 -0.68 2.61 1.66
N ALA A 136 -1.68 2.42 0.79
CA ALA A 136 -2.50 3.51 0.28
C ALA A 136 -3.26 4.25 1.40
N TYR A 137 -3.75 3.52 2.40
CA TYR A 137 -4.39 4.13 3.57
C TYR A 137 -3.39 4.91 4.42
N PHE A 138 -2.16 4.43 4.57
CA PHE A 138 -1.10 5.14 5.28
C PHE A 138 -0.71 6.45 4.61
N VAL A 139 -0.63 6.47 3.28
CA VAL A 139 -0.24 7.67 2.50
C VAL A 139 -1.39 8.68 2.40
N LEU A 140 -2.62 8.22 2.18
CA LEU A 140 -3.74 9.10 1.82
C LEU A 140 -4.73 9.40 2.96
N GLN A 141 -4.71 8.58 4.01
CA GLN A 141 -5.66 8.64 5.12
C GLN A 141 -4.92 8.51 6.47
N ASN A 142 -3.72 9.09 6.55
CA ASN A 142 -2.79 8.84 7.65
C ASN A 142 -3.41 9.12 9.02
N GLU A 143 -4.14 10.23 9.17
CA GLU A 143 -4.76 10.62 10.43
C GLU A 143 -5.82 9.60 10.87
N ALA A 144 -6.60 9.07 9.93
CA ALA A 144 -7.58 8.04 10.21
C ALA A 144 -6.92 6.69 10.56
N PHE A 145 -5.80 6.36 9.91
CA PHE A 145 -5.00 5.17 10.27
C PHE A 145 -4.40 5.30 11.67
N ALA A 146 -3.74 6.43 11.96
CA ALA A 146 -3.17 6.72 13.27
C ALA A 146 -4.23 6.65 14.38
N ALA A 147 -5.39 7.29 14.19
CA ALA A 147 -6.50 7.24 15.16
C ALA A 147 -7.02 5.81 15.40
N ARG A 148 -7.11 4.99 14.34
CA ARG A 148 -7.50 3.57 14.49
C ARG A 148 -6.42 2.74 15.19
N ALA A 149 -5.15 3.05 14.93
CA ALA A 149 -4.01 2.39 15.55
C ALA A 149 -3.94 2.62 17.07
N GLU A 150 -4.45 3.74 17.60
CA GLU A 150 -4.49 4.01 19.05
C GLU A 150 -5.26 2.94 19.85
N THR A 151 -6.26 2.31 19.23
CA THR A 151 -7.15 1.35 19.91
C THR A 151 -7.11 -0.05 19.30
N ASN A 152 -6.42 -0.24 18.17
CA ASN A 152 -6.25 -1.53 17.51
C ASN A 152 -4.76 -1.90 17.40
N ALA A 153 -4.34 -2.90 18.18
CA ALA A 153 -2.94 -3.33 18.24
C ALA A 153 -2.39 -3.91 16.93
N ALA A 154 -3.23 -4.54 16.08
CA ALA A 154 -2.79 -5.03 14.78
C ALA A 154 -2.55 -3.86 13.82
N LEU A 155 -3.50 -2.91 13.75
CA LEU A 155 -3.34 -1.69 12.97
C LEU A 155 -2.16 -0.84 13.45
N ALA A 156 -1.90 -0.78 14.76
CA ALA A 156 -0.73 -0.10 15.30
C ALA A 156 0.58 -0.66 14.76
N LYS A 157 0.70 -1.99 14.70
CA LYS A 157 1.90 -2.64 14.13
C LYS A 157 2.03 -2.40 12.63
N LYS A 158 0.92 -2.46 11.89
CA LYS A 158 0.88 -2.18 10.45
C LYS A 158 1.27 -0.73 10.14
N TYR A 159 0.72 0.22 10.90
CA TYR A 159 1.07 1.64 10.79
C TYR A 159 2.56 1.87 11.09
N ALA A 160 3.05 1.29 12.19
CA ALA A 160 4.46 1.40 12.57
C ALA A 160 5.39 0.80 11.52
N PHE A 161 5.03 -0.34 10.91
CA PHE A 161 5.79 -0.93 9.81
C PHE A 161 5.97 0.07 8.66
N PHE A 162 4.89 0.66 8.14
CA PHE A 162 5.02 1.63 7.05
C PHE A 162 5.85 2.83 7.45
N ARG A 163 5.57 3.43 8.62
CA ARG A 163 6.31 4.60 9.11
C ARG A 163 7.80 4.30 9.26
N ASP A 164 8.16 3.22 9.96
CA ASP A 164 9.53 2.99 10.41
C ASP A 164 10.37 2.28 9.33
N VAL A 165 9.79 1.34 8.58
CA VAL A 165 10.52 0.54 7.59
C VAL A 165 10.55 1.21 6.22
N LEU A 166 9.46 1.86 5.80
CA LEU A 166 9.38 2.49 4.48
C LEU A 166 9.72 3.97 4.49
N PHE A 167 9.40 4.69 5.56
CA PHE A 167 9.53 6.15 5.61
C PHE A 167 10.44 6.65 6.75
N ASN A 168 11.35 5.82 7.24
CA ASN A 168 12.41 6.20 8.19
C ASN A 168 11.90 6.93 9.45
N GLY A 169 10.70 6.58 9.92
CA GLY A 169 10.11 7.13 11.14
C GLY A 169 9.10 8.26 10.93
N GLU A 170 8.88 8.72 9.69
CA GLU A 170 7.99 9.85 9.40
C GLU A 170 6.86 9.47 8.44
N ALA A 171 5.65 9.96 8.64
CA ALA A 171 4.56 9.74 7.68
C ALA A 171 4.54 10.85 6.62
N PRO A 172 4.35 10.54 5.33
CA PRO A 172 4.29 11.56 4.28
C PRO A 172 3.08 12.49 4.51
N GLN A 173 3.31 13.80 4.45
CA GLN A 173 2.28 14.83 4.68
C GLN A 173 1.71 15.38 3.36
N VAL A 174 1.35 14.49 2.44
CA VAL A 174 0.98 14.83 1.06
C VAL A 174 -0.52 14.82 0.81
N ALA A 175 -1.30 14.36 1.79
CA ALA A 175 -2.74 14.29 1.71
C ALA A 175 -3.37 14.50 3.08
N THR A 176 -4.57 15.09 3.11
CA THR A 176 -5.45 15.08 4.28
C THR A 176 -6.60 14.12 4.01
N GLY A 177 -6.69 13.06 4.81
CA GLY A 177 -7.79 12.10 4.71
C GLY A 177 -9.12 12.73 5.12
N LEU A 178 -10.16 12.57 4.31
CA LEU A 178 -11.52 13.04 4.63
C LEU A 178 -12.44 11.90 5.08
N SER A 179 -11.94 10.66 5.08
CA SER A 179 -12.70 9.49 5.54
C SER A 179 -12.83 9.48 7.06
N GLN A 180 -14.06 9.28 7.56
CA GLN A 180 -14.33 9.10 8.97
C GLN A 180 -14.64 7.64 9.27
N TYR A 181 -13.90 7.04 10.20
CA TYR A 181 -14.21 5.70 10.68
C TYR A 181 -15.48 5.73 11.54
N LYS A 182 -16.52 5.01 11.11
CA LYS A 182 -17.83 4.93 11.79
C LYS A 182 -18.10 3.55 12.38
N GLY A 183 -17.06 2.90 12.89
CA GLY A 183 -17.16 1.55 13.48
C GLY A 183 -17.17 0.40 12.46
N LYS A 184 -16.98 0.69 11.17
CA LYS A 184 -16.83 -0.31 10.11
C LYS A 184 -15.77 0.16 9.11
N ALA A 185 -14.87 -0.75 8.74
CA ALA A 185 -13.87 -0.48 7.72
C ALA A 185 -14.55 -0.25 6.35
N PRO A 186 -14.06 0.68 5.52
CA PRO A 186 -14.50 0.81 4.14
C PRO A 186 -14.24 -0.47 3.35
N TRP A 187 -14.91 -0.66 2.22
CA TRP A 187 -14.60 -1.83 1.38
C TRP A 187 -13.25 -1.68 0.67
N ASP A 188 -12.94 -0.49 0.17
CA ASP A 188 -11.82 -0.22 -0.75
C ASP A 188 -11.27 1.18 -0.45
N VAL A 189 -9.98 1.29 -0.14
CA VAL A 189 -9.37 2.57 0.26
C VAL A 189 -9.18 3.54 -0.90
N THR A 190 -9.09 3.03 -2.14
CA THR A 190 -8.86 3.86 -3.35
C THR A 190 -10.03 4.79 -3.64
N LYS A 191 -11.20 4.51 -3.06
CA LYS A 191 -12.43 5.29 -3.23
C LYS A 191 -12.68 6.33 -2.13
N LEU A 192 -11.81 6.40 -1.13
CA LEU A 192 -11.95 7.34 -0.04
C LEU A 192 -11.58 8.75 -0.47
N ALA A 193 -12.34 9.74 -0.01
CA ALA A 193 -12.04 11.13 -0.28
C ALA A 193 -10.81 11.59 0.52
N TYR A 194 -9.98 12.40 -0.12
CA TYR A 194 -8.85 13.09 0.50
C TYR A 194 -8.64 14.43 -0.22
N THR A 195 -7.84 15.32 0.37
CA THR A 195 -7.31 16.51 -0.31
C THR A 195 -5.82 16.30 -0.54
N TRP A 196 -5.34 16.54 -1.77
CA TRP A 196 -3.94 16.38 -2.16
C TRP A 196 -3.14 17.68 -1.95
N HIS A 197 -1.94 17.57 -1.38
CA HIS A 197 -1.04 18.67 -1.02
C HIS A 197 0.37 18.46 -1.62
N PRO A 198 0.59 18.71 -2.92
CA PRO A 198 1.83 18.36 -3.60
C PRO A 198 3.06 19.15 -3.12
N GLU A 199 2.88 20.35 -2.54
CA GLU A 199 3.99 21.23 -2.15
C GLU A 199 4.64 20.86 -0.81
N MET A 200 3.92 20.13 0.06
CA MET A 200 4.41 19.73 1.38
C MET A 200 5.53 18.67 1.30
N HIS A 201 5.72 18.04 0.14
CA HIS A 201 6.79 17.06 -0.05
C HIS A 201 8.14 17.66 -0.47
N VAL A 202 8.13 18.85 -1.07
CA VAL A 202 9.32 19.51 -1.63
C VAL A 202 10.14 20.23 -0.55
N ALA A 203 9.54 20.50 0.62
CA ALA A 203 10.15 21.33 1.67
C ALA A 203 11.25 20.66 2.52
N ILE A 204 11.71 19.44 2.19
CA ILE A 204 12.75 18.71 2.96
C ILE A 204 13.98 18.37 2.10
N GLN A 205 14.26 19.16 1.06
CA GLN A 205 15.54 19.09 0.34
C GLN A 205 16.14 20.50 0.20
N GLU A 206 16.76 20.98 1.28
CA GLU A 206 17.87 21.97 1.25
C GLU A 206 18.99 21.51 2.19
#